data_AF-A0A3L7QLN1-F1
#
_entry.id   AF-A0A3L7QLN1-F1
#
_cell.length_a   1.000
_cell.length_b   1.000
_cell.length_c   1.000
_cell.angle_alpha   90.00
_cell.angle_beta   90.00
_cell.angle_gamma   90.00
#
_symmetry.space_group_name_H-M   'P 1'
#
loop_
_entity.id
_entity.type
_entity.pdbx_description
1 polymer ?
#
loop_
_entity_poly.entity_id
_entity_poly.type
_entity_poly.pdbx_seq_one_letter_code
_entity_poly.pdbx_strand_id
1 'polypeptide(L)'
;MYKLDRLQDVGGVRCFAFDSKGEKLACGGINPNRGGFVQGPSLVIVFDWKTGKEISRIQSGSENDGYVYDLLFITDSILAGVSSGQPGNGKVFFNLMGETQPFINLATMPNCHSFALHPAGKKIAVVSTNANSSGNGKVLDKNKDYATNHSPINILEIPT
;
A
#
# COMPACT_ATOMS: atom_id res chain seq x y z
N MET A 1 13.15 -5.25 7.31
CA MET A 1 12.63 -5.47 5.94
C MET A 1 13.77 -5.35 4.94
N TYR A 2 14.72 -6.29 4.88
CA TYR A 2 15.73 -6.32 3.81
C TYR A 2 16.36 -7.72 3.73
N LYS A 3 16.99 -8.06 2.60
CA LYS A 3 17.67 -9.34 2.40
C LYS A 3 19.05 -9.08 1.78
N LEU A 4 20.06 -9.84 2.21
CA LEU A 4 21.45 -9.73 1.73
C LEU A 4 21.80 -10.81 0.68
N ASP A 5 20.79 -11.44 0.08
CA ASP A 5 20.98 -12.55 -0.87
C ASP A 5 21.33 -12.08 -2.29
N ARG A 6 21.18 -10.78 -2.58
CA ARG A 6 21.47 -10.14 -3.87
C ARG A 6 22.11 -8.77 -3.65
N LEU A 7 22.82 -8.27 -4.68
CA LEU A 7 23.34 -6.90 -4.72
C LEU A 7 22.21 -5.85 -4.78
N GLN A 8 21.09 -6.22 -5.41
CA GLN A 8 19.85 -5.45 -5.39
C GLN A 8 19.06 -5.78 -4.11
N ASP A 9 18.49 -4.75 -3.50
CA ASP A 9 17.58 -4.87 -2.36
C ASP A 9 16.23 -4.23 -2.69
N VAL A 10 15.26 -5.08 -3.00
CA VAL A 10 13.86 -4.70 -3.21
C VAL A 10 13.06 -4.69 -1.90
N GLY A 11 13.67 -4.92 -0.75
CA GLY A 11 12.98 -4.75 0.53
C GLY A 11 12.84 -3.30 0.97
N GLY A 12 12.39 -3.13 2.21
CA GLY A 12 12.55 -1.88 2.94
C GLY A 12 11.26 -1.11 3.15
N VAL A 13 11.40 -0.06 3.94
CA VAL A 13 10.37 0.96 4.16
C VAL A 13 10.29 1.86 2.93
N ARG A 14 9.09 2.32 2.61
CA ARG A 14 8.77 3.20 1.48
C ARG A 14 8.00 4.45 1.89
N CYS A 15 7.23 4.38 2.97
CA CYS A 15 6.47 5.50 3.48
C CYS A 15 6.42 5.51 5.01
N PHE A 16 6.16 6.70 5.54
CA PHE A 16 5.95 6.95 6.96
C PHE A 16 4.67 7.76 7.14
N ALA A 17 3.95 7.51 8.23
CA ALA A 17 2.83 8.34 8.66
C ALA A 17 2.85 8.51 10.17
N PHE A 18 2.68 9.75 10.64
CA PHE A 18 2.38 10.03 12.04
C PHE A 18 0.88 10.08 12.25
N ASP A 19 0.43 9.68 13.44
CA ASP A 19 -0.92 10.01 13.87
C ASP A 19 -1.05 11.51 14.17
N SER A 20 -2.29 11.99 14.33
CA SER A 20 -2.57 13.43 14.55
C SER A 20 -1.95 13.99 15.83
N LYS A 21 -1.60 13.12 16.79
CA LYS A 21 -0.99 13.47 18.07
C LYS A 21 0.55 13.40 18.05
N GLY A 22 1.14 12.79 17.02
CA GLY A 22 2.58 12.53 16.96
C GLY A 22 3.07 11.47 17.94
N GLU A 23 2.17 10.61 18.42
CA GLU A 23 2.45 9.55 19.40
C GLU A 23 2.79 8.23 18.71
N LYS A 24 2.32 8.03 17.47
CA LYS A 24 2.51 6.80 16.71
C LYS A 24 3.17 7.08 15.38
N LEU A 25 4.15 6.26 15.01
CA LEU A 25 4.78 6.26 13.69
C LEU A 25 4.50 4.94 12.99
N ALA A 26 3.75 4.98 11.90
CA ALA A 26 3.55 3.87 10.99
C ALA A 26 4.62 3.88 9.89
N CYS A 27 5.21 2.73 9.60
CA CYS A 27 6.25 2.52 8.60
C CYS A 27 5.78 1.45 7.60
N GLY A 28 5.47 1.86 6.37
CA GLY A 28 4.96 0.97 5.33
C GLY A 28 6.04 0.53 4.35
N GLY A 29 5.97 -0.72 3.90
CA GLY A 29 6.91 -1.29 2.93
C GLY A 29 6.49 -2.68 2.47
N ILE A 30 7.48 -3.55 2.27
CA ILE A 30 7.29 -4.96 1.90
C ILE A 30 8.16 -5.85 2.77
N ASN A 31 7.69 -7.06 3.07
CA ASN A 31 8.51 -8.15 3.56
C ASN A 31 8.87 -9.08 2.38
N PRO A 32 9.97 -8.83 1.65
CA PRO A 32 10.22 -9.54 0.41
C PRO A 32 10.69 -10.97 0.68
N ASN A 33 10.29 -11.89 -0.20
CA ASN A 33 10.80 -13.26 -0.17
C ASN A 33 12.27 -13.37 -0.60
N ARG A 34 12.71 -12.47 -1.49
CA ARG A 34 14.08 -12.43 -2.06
C ARG A 34 14.48 -10.98 -2.35
N GLY A 35 15.78 -10.66 -2.36
CA GLY A 35 16.27 -9.32 -2.69
C GLY A 35 16.09 -8.91 -4.15
N GLY A 36 15.79 -9.86 -5.06
CA GLY A 36 15.88 -9.64 -6.50
C GLY A 36 14.61 -9.20 -7.25
N PHE A 37 13.43 -9.36 -6.66
CA PHE A 37 12.16 -9.02 -7.29
C PHE A 37 11.16 -8.52 -6.25
N VAL A 38 10.28 -7.60 -6.67
CA VAL A 38 9.19 -7.07 -5.84
C VAL A 38 8.08 -8.12 -5.71
N GLN A 39 8.35 -9.14 -4.90
CA GLN A 39 7.41 -10.19 -4.52
C GLN A 39 7.55 -10.42 -3.01
N GLY A 40 6.42 -10.32 -2.34
CA GLY A 40 6.35 -10.31 -0.89
C GLY A 40 5.01 -9.78 -0.42
N PRO A 41 4.56 -10.22 0.76
CA PRO A 41 3.46 -9.56 1.44
C PRO A 41 3.83 -8.12 1.80
N SER A 42 2.86 -7.22 1.63
CA SER A 42 2.93 -5.86 2.14
C SER A 42 3.07 -5.90 3.67
N LEU A 43 3.88 -5.00 4.22
CA LEU A 43 4.14 -4.94 5.66
C LEU A 43 4.06 -3.50 6.16
N VAL A 44 3.34 -3.30 7.25
CA VAL A 44 3.34 -2.08 8.05
C VAL A 44 3.71 -2.43 9.48
N ILE A 45 4.62 -1.66 10.05
CA ILE A 45 4.95 -1.73 11.47
C ILE A 45 4.63 -0.37 12.08
N VAL A 46 3.94 -0.36 13.21
CA VAL A 46 3.62 0.86 13.94
C VAL A 46 4.35 0.85 15.27
N PHE A 47 5.02 1.95 15.55
CA PHE A 47 5.77 2.18 16.77
C PHE A 47 5.08 3.22 17.65
N ASP A 48 5.14 3.03 18.96
CA ASP A 48 5.04 4.13 19.90
C ASP A 48 6.27 5.03 19.70
N TRP A 49 6.03 6.28 19.31
CA TRP A 49 7.09 7.19 18.87
C TRP A 49 8.06 7.54 20.00
N LYS A 50 7.54 7.66 21.23
CA LYS A 50 8.35 8.06 22.38
C LYS A 50 9.31 6.96 22.82
N THR A 51 8.85 5.71 22.81
CA THR A 51 9.59 4.55 23.35
C THR A 51 10.30 3.75 22.27
N GLY A 52 9.89 3.89 21.00
CA GLY A 52 10.35 3.05 19.89
C GLY A 52 9.82 1.62 19.94
N LYS A 53 8.87 1.32 20.84
CA LYS A 53 8.29 -0.02 20.97
C LYS A 53 7.31 -0.28 19.82
N GLU A 54 7.41 -1.46 19.21
CA GLU A 54 6.39 -1.94 18.26
C GLU A 54 5.05 -2.17 18.99
N ILE A 55 4.00 -1.50 18.50
CA ILE A 55 2.64 -1.58 19.06
C ILE A 55 1.64 -2.21 18.10
N SER A 56 1.98 -2.33 16.81
CA SER A 56 1.18 -3.05 15.83
C SER A 56 2.03 -3.50 14.64
N ARG A 57 1.63 -4.62 14.05
CA ARG A 57 2.22 -5.17 12.84
C ARG A 57 1.12 -5.70 11.94
N ILE A 58 1.02 -5.13 10.75
CA ILE A 58 0.02 -5.48 9.74
C ILE A 58 0.77 -6.09 8.57
N GLN A 59 0.40 -7.31 8.19
CA GLN A 59 1.03 -7.99 7.07
C GLN A 59 -0.02 -8.67 6.23
N SER A 60 -0.01 -8.41 4.92
CA SER A 60 -0.93 -9.12 4.04
C SER A 60 -0.52 -10.59 3.86
N GLY A 61 -1.48 -11.45 3.49
CA GLY A 61 -1.20 -12.87 3.25
C GLY A 61 -0.66 -13.20 1.85
N SER A 62 -0.66 -12.25 0.92
CA SER A 62 -0.40 -12.49 -0.50
C SER A 62 0.96 -11.95 -0.94
N GLU A 63 1.74 -12.82 -1.59
CA GLU A 63 3.05 -12.53 -2.19
C GLU A 63 3.01 -11.51 -3.34
N ASN A 64 1.82 -11.28 -3.88
CA ASN A 64 1.59 -10.39 -5.00
C ASN A 64 1.23 -8.97 -4.56
N ASP A 65 1.11 -8.68 -3.27
CA ASP A 65 0.61 -7.40 -2.77
C ASP A 65 1.66 -6.28 -2.81
N GLY A 66 2.95 -6.65 -2.78
CA GLY A 66 4.05 -5.73 -3.05
C GLY A 66 4.21 -4.64 -1.99
N TYR A 67 4.63 -3.45 -2.42
CA TYR A 67 4.93 -2.35 -1.51
C TYR A 67 3.68 -1.64 -1.03
N VAL A 68 3.68 -1.23 0.23
CA VAL A 68 2.86 -0.12 0.72
C VAL A 68 3.53 1.20 0.31
N TYR A 69 2.82 2.06 -0.43
CA TYR A 69 3.36 3.33 -0.91
C TYR A 69 2.88 4.56 -0.13
N ASP A 70 1.74 4.46 0.54
CA ASP A 70 1.22 5.56 1.35
C ASP A 70 0.40 5.02 2.52
N LEU A 71 0.30 5.82 3.57
CA LEU A 71 -0.32 5.47 4.85
C LEU A 71 -1.00 6.70 5.46
N LEU A 72 -2.11 6.48 6.17
CA LEU A 72 -2.81 7.53 6.88
C LEU A 72 -3.58 6.97 8.07
N PHE A 73 -3.46 7.61 9.22
CA PHE A 73 -4.37 7.39 10.34
C PHE A 73 -5.71 8.08 10.05
N ILE A 74 -6.76 7.29 9.85
CA ILE A 74 -8.14 7.80 9.69
C ILE A 74 -8.69 8.19 11.06
N THR A 75 -8.38 7.40 12.07
CA THR A 75 -8.65 7.66 13.48
C THR A 75 -7.46 7.16 14.32
N ASP A 76 -7.51 7.35 15.64
CA ASP A 76 -6.50 6.81 16.56
C ASP A 76 -6.40 5.27 16.52
N SER A 77 -7.44 4.58 16.06
CA SER A 77 -7.53 3.11 16.01
C SER A 77 -7.57 2.52 14.60
N ILE A 78 -7.72 3.35 13.56
CA ILE A 78 -7.82 2.88 12.17
C ILE A 78 -6.68 3.48 11.34
N LEU A 79 -5.85 2.59 10.81
CA LEU A 79 -4.83 2.91 9.82
C LEU A 79 -5.31 2.47 8.43
N ALA A 80 -5.27 3.38 7.46
CA ALA A 80 -5.44 3.07 6.06
C ALA A 80 -4.10 3.05 5.34
N GLY A 81 -4.04 2.31 4.24
CA GLY A 81 -2.88 2.28 3.37
C GLY A 81 -3.21 1.91 1.94
N VAL A 82 -2.28 2.19 1.05
CA VAL A 82 -2.34 1.74 -0.34
C VAL A 82 -1.11 0.93 -0.71
N SER A 83 -1.34 -0.10 -1.52
CA SER A 83 -0.27 -0.93 -2.06
C SER A 83 -0.28 -0.97 -3.58
N SER A 84 0.88 -1.36 -4.12
CA SER A 84 1.08 -1.70 -5.52
C SER A 84 1.71 -3.07 -5.63
N GLY A 85 0.98 -3.95 -6.31
CA GLY A 85 1.29 -5.37 -6.41
C GLY A 85 1.55 -5.83 -7.85
N GLN A 86 1.82 -7.12 -8.02
CA GLN A 86 2.13 -7.72 -9.32
C GLN A 86 1.19 -8.90 -9.64
N PRO A 87 0.72 -9.04 -10.89
CA PRO A 87 0.52 -7.96 -11.86
C PRO A 87 -0.72 -7.13 -11.47
N GLY A 88 -0.54 -5.84 -11.16
CA GLY A 88 -1.67 -4.93 -10.93
C GLY A 88 -2.49 -5.20 -9.67
N ASN A 89 -1.99 -5.99 -8.71
CA ASN A 89 -2.67 -6.35 -7.46
C ASN A 89 -2.57 -5.26 -6.38
N GLY A 90 -2.66 -4.00 -6.77
CA GLY A 90 -2.73 -2.90 -5.81
C GLY A 90 -4.00 -2.97 -4.97
N LYS A 91 -3.93 -2.48 -3.73
CA LYS A 91 -5.06 -2.48 -2.79
C LYS A 91 -5.17 -1.13 -2.10
N VAL A 92 -6.38 -0.78 -1.71
CA VAL A 92 -6.61 0.10 -0.56
C VAL A 92 -7.02 -0.80 0.59
N PHE A 93 -6.37 -0.66 1.73
CA PHE A 93 -6.67 -1.46 2.91
C PHE A 93 -6.95 -0.59 4.13
N PHE A 94 -7.77 -1.11 5.02
CA PHE A 94 -8.03 -0.53 6.34
C PHE A 94 -7.77 -1.57 7.41
N ASN A 95 -7.04 -1.16 8.43
CA ASN A 95 -6.64 -2.00 9.55
C ASN A 95 -7.01 -1.35 10.86
N LEU A 96 -7.51 -2.18 11.77
CA LEU A 96 -7.57 -1.82 13.18
C LEU A 96 -6.17 -1.98 13.79
N MET A 97 -5.79 -1.03 14.61
CA MET A 97 -4.55 -1.08 15.35
C MET A 97 -4.50 -2.32 16.25
N GLY A 98 -3.39 -3.06 16.17
CA GLY A 98 -3.20 -4.33 16.89
C GLY A 98 -3.61 -5.58 16.11
N GLU A 99 -4.42 -5.43 15.05
CA GLU A 99 -4.80 -6.54 14.17
C GLU A 99 -3.76 -6.77 13.07
N THR A 100 -3.51 -8.04 12.77
CA THR A 100 -2.51 -8.41 11.74
C THR A 100 -3.07 -8.37 10.32
N GLN A 101 -4.38 -8.55 10.17
CA GLN A 101 -5.07 -8.57 8.88
C GLN A 101 -5.99 -7.35 8.73
N PRO A 102 -6.09 -6.78 7.53
CA PRO A 102 -7.06 -5.73 7.23
C PRO A 102 -8.49 -6.24 7.39
N PHE A 103 -9.36 -5.41 7.97
CA PHE A 103 -10.79 -5.70 8.02
C PHE A 103 -11.48 -5.32 6.69
N ILE A 104 -10.83 -4.48 5.87
CA ILE A 104 -11.30 -4.10 4.54
C ILE A 104 -10.14 -4.08 3.56
N ASN A 105 -10.34 -4.71 2.40
CA ASN A 105 -9.47 -4.63 1.23
C ASN A 105 -10.30 -4.29 -0.01
N LEU A 106 -10.00 -3.16 -0.64
CA LEU A 106 -10.57 -2.79 -1.93
C LEU A 106 -9.56 -3.18 -3.02
N ALA A 107 -9.87 -4.25 -3.76
CA ALA A 107 -9.00 -4.84 -4.77
C ALA A 107 -9.29 -4.38 -6.22
N THR A 108 -10.17 -3.40 -6.39
CA THR A 108 -10.68 -3.00 -7.72
C THR A 108 -9.78 -2.01 -8.47
N MET A 109 -8.58 -1.69 -7.96
CA MET A 109 -7.74 -0.63 -8.52
C MET A 109 -6.31 -1.10 -8.85
N PRO A 110 -5.87 -0.99 -10.11
CA PRO A 110 -4.52 -1.36 -10.51
C PRO A 110 -3.47 -0.42 -9.90
N ASN A 111 -2.61 -0.95 -9.03
CA ASN A 111 -1.42 -0.29 -8.46
C ASN A 111 -1.66 1.13 -7.93
N CYS A 112 -2.03 1.20 -6.65
CA CYS A 112 -2.28 2.46 -5.94
C CYS A 112 -0.96 3.03 -5.41
N HIS A 113 -0.80 4.35 -5.46
CA HIS A 113 0.46 5.01 -5.10
C HIS A 113 0.31 6.03 -3.97
N SER A 114 -0.83 6.70 -3.86
CA SER A 114 -1.07 7.67 -2.80
C SER A 114 -2.57 7.89 -2.58
N PHE A 115 -2.95 8.39 -1.41
CA PHE A 115 -4.33 8.78 -1.14
C PHE A 115 -4.43 9.97 -0.17
N ALA A 116 -5.56 10.67 -0.25
CA ALA A 116 -5.87 11.81 0.60
C ALA A 116 -7.27 11.68 1.21
N LEU A 117 -7.39 12.03 2.50
CA LEU A 117 -8.66 12.06 3.21
C LEU A 117 -9.40 13.38 2.95
N HIS A 118 -10.67 13.28 2.60
CA HIS A 118 -11.55 14.45 2.55
C HIS A 118 -11.71 15.05 3.96
N PRO A 119 -11.71 16.38 4.15
CA PRO A 119 -11.76 17.01 5.48
C PRO A 119 -12.94 16.57 6.36
N ALA A 120 -14.07 16.21 5.75
CA ALA A 120 -15.23 15.68 6.45
C ALA A 120 -15.09 14.23 6.95
N GLY A 121 -13.98 13.53 6.67
CA GLY A 121 -13.68 12.19 7.19
C GLY A 121 -14.47 11.03 6.59
N LYS A 122 -15.23 11.25 5.50
CA LYS A 122 -16.12 10.23 4.91
C LYS A 122 -15.63 9.65 3.59
N LYS A 123 -14.65 10.29 2.95
CA LYS A 123 -14.19 9.93 1.61
C LYS A 123 -12.68 10.01 1.51
N ILE A 124 -12.11 9.17 0.67
CA ILE A 124 -10.71 9.24 0.27
C ILE A 124 -10.60 9.39 -1.24
N ALA A 125 -9.61 10.14 -1.69
CA ALA A 125 -9.18 10.18 -3.07
C ALA A 125 -7.93 9.31 -3.21
N VAL A 126 -7.91 8.37 -4.16
CA VAL A 126 -6.80 7.42 -4.35
C VAL A 126 -6.28 7.54 -5.78
N VAL A 127 -4.96 7.76 -5.91
CA VAL A 127 -4.28 7.71 -7.21
C VAL A 127 -3.87 6.28 -7.51
N SER A 128 -4.27 5.80 -8.68
CA SER A 128 -3.89 4.47 -9.18
C SER A 128 -3.32 4.58 -10.59
N THR A 129 -2.88 3.45 -11.15
CA THR A 129 -2.63 3.32 -12.59
C THR A 129 -3.88 2.78 -13.29
N ASN A 130 -3.96 2.96 -14.61
CA ASN A 130 -4.93 2.22 -15.41
C ASN A 130 -4.52 0.75 -15.57
N ALA A 131 -5.51 -0.12 -15.81
CA ALA A 131 -5.24 -1.54 -16.10
C ALA A 131 -4.33 -1.67 -17.32
N ASN A 132 -3.43 -2.65 -17.28
CA ASN A 132 -2.41 -2.89 -18.32
C ASN A 132 -1.47 -1.69 -18.55
N SER A 133 -1.32 -0.80 -17.56
CA SER A 133 -0.23 0.17 -17.50
C SER A 133 1.09 -0.51 -17.11
N SER A 134 1.50 -1.51 -17.89
CA SER A 134 2.83 -2.09 -17.80
C SER A 134 3.75 -1.42 -18.83
N GLY A 135 5.01 -1.24 -18.46
CA GLY A 135 6.05 -0.84 -19.42
C GLY A 135 6.38 -2.01 -20.34
N ASN A 136 7.27 -2.89 -19.89
CA ASN A 136 7.61 -4.10 -20.63
C ASN A 136 6.45 -5.09 -20.68
N GLY A 137 6.16 -5.62 -21.88
CA GLY A 137 5.10 -6.61 -22.09
C GLY A 137 3.69 -6.02 -22.15
N LYS A 138 3.56 -4.73 -22.48
CA LYS A 138 2.26 -4.08 -22.63
C LYS A 138 1.41 -4.82 -23.68
N VAL A 139 0.22 -5.21 -23.26
CA VAL A 139 -0.73 -5.96 -24.10
C VAL A 139 -1.40 -4.99 -25.06
N LEU A 140 -1.39 -5.32 -26.35
CA LEU A 140 -2.16 -4.61 -27.36
C LEU A 140 -3.65 -4.89 -27.16
N ASP A 141 -4.49 -3.89 -27.41
CA ASP A 141 -5.92 -4.13 -27.47
C ASP A 141 -6.32 -4.92 -28.73
N LYS A 142 -7.63 -5.14 -28.91
CA LYS A 142 -8.17 -5.90 -30.05
C LYS A 142 -7.87 -5.23 -31.40
N ASN A 143 -7.59 -3.93 -31.41
CA ASN A 143 -7.27 -3.15 -32.60
C ASN A 143 -5.76 -3.08 -32.87
N LYS A 144 -4.94 -3.75 -32.05
CA LYS A 144 -3.48 -3.69 -32.08
C LYS A 144 -2.91 -2.34 -31.66
N ASP A 145 -3.65 -1.61 -30.81
CA ASP A 145 -3.20 -0.35 -30.24
C ASP A 145 -2.74 -0.54 -28.79
N TYR A 146 -1.81 0.32 -28.36
CA TYR A 146 -1.46 0.43 -26.96
C TYR A 146 -2.45 1.34 -26.24
N ALA A 147 -3.08 0.84 -25.18
CA ALA A 147 -3.89 1.69 -24.30
C ALA A 147 -3.08 2.88 -23.79
N THR A 148 -3.63 4.10 -23.78
CA THR A 148 -2.88 5.25 -23.27
C THR A 148 -2.70 5.13 -21.75
N ASN A 149 -1.47 5.29 -21.28
CA ASN A 149 -1.18 5.29 -19.85
C ASN A 149 -1.75 6.55 -19.20
N HIS A 150 -2.43 6.38 -18.07
CA HIS A 150 -2.95 7.47 -17.26
C HIS A 150 -3.07 7.02 -15.80
N SER A 151 -3.18 8.01 -14.91
CA SER A 151 -3.32 7.79 -13.47
C SER A 151 -4.66 8.32 -12.99
N PRO A 152 -5.72 7.50 -12.97
CA PRO A 152 -7.02 7.95 -12.50
C PRO A 152 -6.99 8.26 -11.01
N ILE A 153 -7.83 9.22 -10.62
CA ILE A 153 -8.13 9.53 -9.22
C ILE A 153 -9.50 8.92 -8.91
N ASN A 154 -9.53 8.00 -7.96
CA ASN A 154 -10.72 7.28 -7.55
C ASN A 154 -11.23 7.87 -6.24
N ILE A 155 -12.51 8.22 -6.17
CA ILE A 155 -13.14 8.71 -4.93
C ILE A 155 -13.90 7.55 -4.29
N LEU A 156 -13.52 7.18 -3.08
CA LEU A 156 -14.09 6.05 -2.33
C LEU A 156 -14.71 6.57 -1.04
N GLU A 157 -15.83 5.98 -0.62
CA GLU A 157 -16.37 6.21 0.72
C GLU A 157 -15.62 5.34 1.73
N ILE A 158 -15.35 5.89 2.91
CA ILE A 158 -14.77 5.14 4.01
C ILE A 158 -15.89 4.27 4.60
N PRO A 159 -15.71 2.95 4.67
CA PRO A 159 -16.72 2.07 5.24
C PRO A 159 -16.91 2.40 6.73
N THR A 160 -18.16 2.60 7.12
CA THR A 160 -18.58 2.87 8.51
C THR A 160 -18.94 1.60 9.24
#